data_AF-A0A4Q1DGV5-F1
#
_entry.id   AF-A0A4Q1DGV5-F1
#
_cell.length_a   1.000
_cell.length_b   1.000
_cell.length_c   1.000
_cell.angle_alpha   90.00
_cell.angle_beta   90.00
_cell.angle_gamma   90.00
#
_symmetry.space_group_name_H-M   'P 1'
#
loop_
_entity.id
_entity.type
_entity.pdbx_description
1 polymer ?
#
loop_
_entity_poly.entity_id
_entity_poly.type
_entity_poly.pdbx_seq_one_letter_code
_entity_poly.pdbx_strand_id
1 'polypeptide(L)' 'MNDNRFLKITQNGRPAGVLLSPEEYDKLVYRKQFMESVEQGLMAAEDGEVYGTDEVRAKLAEKRAGRKS' A
#
# COMPACT_ATOMS: atom_id res chain seq x y z
N MET A 1 5.73 26.63 9.68
CA MET A 1 5.28 26.10 8.38
C MET A 1 6.44 25.34 7.79
N ASN A 2 6.38 24.00 7.74
CA ASN A 2 7.38 23.23 7.02
C ASN A 2 7.02 23.28 5.54
N ASP A 3 7.82 24.03 4.79
CA ASP A 3 7.71 24.17 3.35
C ASP A 3 8.10 22.82 2.70
N ASN A 4 7.09 22.12 2.15
CA ASN A 4 7.20 20.81 1.50
C ASN A 4 7.91 20.97 0.13
N ARG A 5 9.20 21.33 0.18
CA ARG A 5 10.03 21.69 -0.97
C ARG A 5 10.91 20.51 -1.38
N PHE A 6 10.62 19.96 -2.55
CA PHE A 6 11.49 19.00 -3.21
C PHE A 6 12.56 19.72 -4.04
N LEU A 7 13.78 19.18 -4.07
CA LEU A 7 14.88 19.71 -4.87
C LEU A 7 15.05 18.86 -6.13
N LYS A 8 14.94 19.48 -7.31
CA LYS A 8 15.27 18.82 -8.59
C LYS A 8 16.78 18.89 -8.84
N ILE A 9 17.41 17.73 -8.98
CA ILE A 9 18.83 17.60 -9.32
C ILE A 9 18.92 17.43 -10.84
N THR A 10 19.76 18.25 -11.48
CA THR A 10 20.04 18.17 -12.93
C THR A 10 21.53 17.91 -13.16
N GLN A 11 21.83 17.20 -14.24
CA GLN A 11 23.20 16.94 -14.71
C GLN A 11 23.27 17.20 -16.21
N ASN A 12 24.21 18.03 -16.66
CA ASN A 12 24.35 18.43 -18.07
C ASN A 12 23.03 18.95 -18.69
N GLY A 13 22.28 19.76 -17.94
CA GLY A 13 20.99 20.31 -18.37
C GLY A 13 19.82 19.32 -18.40
N ARG A 14 20.01 18.07 -17.94
CA ARG A 14 18.97 17.03 -17.94
C ARG A 14 18.56 16.64 -16.51
N PRO A 15 17.28 16.33 -16.24
CA PRO A 15 16.84 15.83 -14.94
C PRO A 15 17.58 14.53 -14.57
N ALA A 16 18.14 14.48 -13.36
CA ALA A 16 18.86 13.32 -12.85
C ALA A 16 18.15 12.69 -11.64
N GLY A 17 17.42 13.49 -10.85
CA GLY A 17 16.66 12.99 -9.71
C GLY A 17 15.95 14.09 -8.92
N VAL A 18 15.27 13.68 -7.86
CA VAL A 18 14.60 14.58 -6.91
C VAL A 18 15.02 14.19 -5.50
N LEU A 19 15.44 15.16 -4.69
CA LEU A 19 15.67 14.98 -3.27
C LEU A 19 14.42 15.38 -2.49
N LEU A 20 13.98 14.47 -1.63
CA LEU A 20 12.84 14.60 -0.73
C LEU A 20 13.33 14.41 0.71
N SER A 21 12.60 14.96 1.68
CA SER A 21 12.78 14.50 3.05
C SER A 21 12.37 13.03 3.17
N PRO A 22 12.96 12.27 4.11
CA PRO A 22 12.54 10.88 4.35
C PRO A 22 11.04 10.75 4.62
N GLU A 23 10.45 11.67 5.40
CA GLU A 23 9.02 11.67 5.72
C GLU A 23 8.14 11.86 4.48
N GLU A 24 8.52 12.73 3.54
CA GLU A 24 7.79 12.91 2.29
C GLU A 24 7.89 11.68 1.38
N TYR A 25 9.07 11.05 1.33
CA TYR A 25 9.27 9.82 0.58
C TYR A 25 8.39 8.69 1.14
N ASP A 26 8.40 8.50 2.46
CA ASP A 26 7.59 7.48 3.12
C ASP A 26 6.09 7.71 2.89
N LYS A 27 5.61 8.95 2.98
CA LYS A 27 4.22 9.31 2.65
C LYS A 27 3.87 8.97 1.20
N LEU A 28 4.77 9.25 0.25
CA LEU A 28 4.54 8.97 -1.16
C LEU A 28 4.44 7.46 -1.42
N VAL A 29 5.36 6.68 -0.86
CA VAL A 29 5.39 5.22 -1.00
C VAL A 29 4.18 4.59 -0.33
N TYR A 30 3.86 5.00 0.90
CA TYR A 30 2.69 4.51 1.63
C TYR A 30 1.40 4.80 0.87
N ARG A 31 1.25 6.02 0.35
CA ARG A 31 0.06 6.40 -0.44
C ARG A 31 -0.12 5.49 -1.65
N LYS A 32 0.97 5.16 -2.37
CA LYS A 32 0.89 4.26 -3.52
C LYS A 32 0.40 2.87 -3.12
N GLN A 33 1.06 2.25 -2.14
CA GLN A 33 0.70 0.90 -1.67
C GLN A 33 -0.74 0.84 -1.12
N PHE A 34 -1.16 1.89 -0.42
CA PHE A 34 -2.52 2.02 0.10
C PHE A 34 -3.54 2.06 -1.04
N MET A 35 -3.32 2.90 -2.06
CA MET A 35 -4.22 3.00 -3.21
C MET A 35 -4.31 1.68 -3.97
N GLU A 36 -3.17 1.01 -4.20
CA GLU A 36 -3.14 -0.33 -4.83
C GLU A 36 -3.96 -1.36 -4.04
N SER A 37 -3.85 -1.34 -2.71
CA SER A 37 -4.61 -2.27 -1.84
C SER A 37 -6.13 -1.99 -1.87
N VAL A 38 -6.53 -0.72 -1.97
CA VAL A 38 -7.93 -0.33 -2.12
C VAL A 38 -8.49 -0.76 -3.47
N GLU A 39 -7.75 -0.52 -4.56
CA GLU A 39 -8.15 -0.95 -5.91
C GLU A 39 -8.31 -2.47 -5.99
N GLN A 40 -7.35 -3.23 -5.45
CA GLN A 40 -7.44 -4.68 -5.37
C GLN A 40 -8.67 -5.14 -4.58
N GLY A 41 -8.94 -4.52 -3.44
CA GLY A 41 -10.12 -4.82 -2.64
C GLY A 41 -11.44 -4.51 -3.35
N LEU A 42 -11.49 -3.42 -4.12
CA LEU A 42 -12.67 -3.05 -4.90
C LEU A 42 -12.92 -4.05 -6.03
N MET A 43 -11.89 -4.41 -6.78
CA MET A 43 -11.99 -5.42 -7.84
C MET A 43 -12.46 -6.77 -7.28
N ALA A 44 -11.86 -7.22 -6.18
CA ALA A 44 -12.29 -8.44 -5.50
C ALA A 44 -13.76 -8.37 -5.06
N ALA A 45 -14.22 -7.20 -4.58
CA ALA A 45 -15.62 -7.02 -4.20
C ALA A 45 -16.56 -7.06 -5.42
N GLU A 46 -16.18 -6.46 -6.54
CA GLU A 46 -16.94 -6.47 -7.80
C GLU A 46 -17.02 -7.89 -8.40
N ASP A 47 -15.93 -8.65 -8.32
CA ASP A 47 -15.87 -10.05 -8.78
C ASP A 47 -16.55 -11.05 -7.81
N GLY A 48 -17.06 -10.55 -6.67
CA GLY A 48 -17.75 -11.36 -5.68
C GLY A 48 -16.82 -12.19 -4.79
N GLU A 49 -15.52 -11.91 -4.79
CA GLU A 49 -14.50 -12.49 -3.90
C GLU A 49 -14.59 -11.91 -2.47
N VAL A 50 -15.79 -11.95 -1.90
CA VAL A 50 -16.09 -11.46 -0.55
C VAL A 50 -16.41 -12.64 0.37
N TYR A 51 -16.14 -12.45 1.66
CA TYR A 51 -16.45 -13.45 2.68
C TYR A 51 -17.44 -12.88 3.69
N GLY A 52 -18.48 -13.65 3.98
CA GLY A 52 -19.37 -13.40 5.10
C GLY A 52 -18.66 -13.64 6.44
N THR A 53 -19.22 -13.06 7.50
CA THR A 53 -18.66 -13.16 8.86
C THR A 53 -18.40 -14.61 9.31
N ASP A 54 -19.34 -15.52 9.04
CA ASP A 54 -19.22 -16.93 9.46
C ASP A 54 -18.17 -17.68 8.65
N GLU A 55 -18.05 -17.38 7.35
CA GLU A 55 -17.02 -17.96 6.48
C GLU A 55 -15.61 -17.53 6.95
N VAL A 56 -15.44 -16.25 7.30
CA VAL A 56 -14.18 -15.74 7.87
C VAL A 56 -13.85 -16.46 9.18
N ARG A 57 -14.83 -16.62 10.08
CA ARG A 57 -14.63 -17.32 11.36
C ARG A 57 -14.19 -18.77 11.15
N ALA A 58 -14.84 -19.49 10.24
CA ALA A 58 -14.50 -20.87 9.90
C ALA A 58 -13.07 -20.98 9.36
N LYS A 59 -12.71 -20.17 8.35
CA LYS A 59 -11.37 -20.16 7.74
C LYS A 59 -10.26 -19.82 8.75
N LEU A 60 -10.50 -18.88 9.66
CA LEU A 60 -9.53 -18.52 10.69
C LEU A 60 -9.37 -19.63 11.74
N ALA A 61 -10.45 -20.32 12.11
CA ALA A 61 -10.39 -21.47 13.01
C ALA A 61 -9.59 -22.62 12.40
N GLU A 62 -9.82 -22.94 11.13
CA GLU A 62 -9.07 -23.95 10.37
C GLU A 62 -7.56 -23.64 10.34
N LYS A 63 -7.18 -22.41 9.96
CA LYS A 63 -5.77 -21.99 9.94
C LYS A 63 -5.08 -22.11 11.30
N ARG A 64 -5.80 -21.87 12.40
CA ARG A 64 -5.26 -21.99 13.76
C ARG A 64 -5.11 -23.44 14.19
N ALA A 65 -6.03 -24.32 13.79
CA ALA A 65 -5.96 -25.75 14.07
C ALA A 65 -4.78 -26.41 13.35
N GLY A 66 -4.56 -26.06 12.06
CA GLY A 66 -3.43 -26.57 11.28
C GLY A 66 -2.04 -26.14 11.78
N ARG A 67 -1.94 -25.09 12.60
CA ARG A 67 -0.69 -24.63 13.22
C ARG A 67 -0.35 -25.36 14.53
N LYS A 68 -1.26 -26.18 15.05
CA LYS A 68 -1.11 -26.96 16.29
C LYS A 68 -0.77 -28.45 16.04
N SER A 69 -0.56 -28.84 14.78
CA SER A 69 -0.13 -30.20 14.40
C SER A 69 1.35 -30.24 14.06
#